data_AF-A0A6J8CSP4-F1
#
_entry.id   AF-A0A6J8CSP4-F1
#
_cell.length_a   1.000
_cell.length_b   1.000
_cell.length_c   1.000
_cell.angle_alpha   90.00
_cell.angle_beta   90.00
_cell.angle_gamma   90.00
#
_symmetry.space_group_name_H-M   'P 1'
#
loop_
_entity.id
_entity.type
_entity.pdbx_description
1 polymer ?
#
loop_
_entity_poly.entity_id
_entity_poly.type
_entity_poly.pdbx_seq_one_letter_code
_entity_poly.pdbx_strand_id
1 'polypeptide(L)'
;MQDMLYLIVILSNIALCLGDWNDIQRDIQCQQILSLHHRSQQVKTGNNTKQVLFTTVVVFLESLYSYVSSVDPDSFIGSLSSSEPLILVEGFKFESTERPSPSKKLKSVIAPPILSPPCVPKSKTVTQCFTTAFKCYELLYSTAELQREFQVLCKAWKLETWTWMSHFQTDMLLFQGAYNEAVEHLHSFSSTMRDKMKIRSNLQMACCYHCLGNYPKVCELVLDTISGLQDSNQSNITDQSQINVPEGCSRHLVLTLCKESEIFPYCIKLLVSSLKEKILSGKCDDMALGHMIILLQYDWPKHTDLFHQMMQKIKAQGSLTYNFFFNYVINIDILEELALLKSTEGGKVSLDILPTSTKIIAQQRTVTRGVNKGVKEDFKMTIEKQVKRCEENVYQLVRTFLIEEKLLLIESLTK
;
A
#
# COMPACT_ATOMS: atom_id res chain seq x y z
N MET A 1 11.63 16.06 -22.90
CA MET A 1 12.50 16.40 -21.74
C MET A 1 13.22 17.72 -21.97
N GLN A 2 13.94 17.87 -23.09
CA GLN A 2 14.67 19.09 -23.46
C GLN A 2 13.74 20.30 -23.66
N ASP A 3 12.57 20.11 -24.28
CA ASP A 3 11.60 21.20 -24.50
C ASP A 3 10.94 21.75 -23.22
N MET A 4 10.78 20.91 -22.18
CA MET A 4 10.21 21.35 -20.89
C MET A 4 11.26 21.94 -19.95
N LEU A 5 12.51 21.44 -19.96
CA LEU A 5 13.61 22.15 -19.32
C LEU A 5 13.79 23.53 -19.94
N TYR A 6 13.63 23.64 -21.27
CA TYR A 6 13.60 24.94 -21.96
C TYR A 6 12.39 25.79 -21.52
N LEU A 7 11.19 25.19 -21.42
CA LEU A 7 9.99 25.90 -20.98
C LEU A 7 10.05 26.34 -19.51
N ILE A 8 10.52 25.48 -18.61
CA ILE A 8 10.72 25.77 -17.18
C ILE A 8 11.81 26.82 -17.02
N VAL A 9 12.95 26.68 -17.71
CA VAL A 9 14.01 27.71 -17.68
C VAL A 9 13.50 29.04 -18.22
N ILE A 10 12.70 29.05 -19.30
CA ILE A 10 12.07 30.27 -19.82
C ILE A 10 11.05 30.85 -18.83
N LEU A 11 10.20 30.01 -18.23
CA LEU A 11 9.17 30.44 -17.29
C LEU A 11 9.74 30.86 -15.93
N SER A 12 10.82 30.22 -15.46
CA SER A 12 11.59 30.59 -14.28
C SER A 12 12.40 31.87 -14.53
N ASN A 13 12.92 32.09 -15.74
CA ASN A 13 13.50 33.38 -16.13
C ASN A 13 12.43 34.49 -16.22
N ILE A 14 11.20 34.16 -16.60
CA ILE A 14 10.05 35.09 -16.53
C ILE A 14 9.63 35.34 -15.07
N ALA A 15 9.73 34.33 -14.19
CA ALA A 15 9.48 34.47 -12.76
C ALA A 15 10.56 35.31 -12.05
N LEU A 16 11.83 35.23 -12.48
CA LEU A 16 12.92 36.13 -12.06
C LEU A 16 12.62 37.60 -12.40
N CYS A 17 11.90 37.87 -13.49
CA CYS A 17 11.39 39.22 -13.79
C CYS A 17 10.20 39.66 -12.90
N LEU A 18 9.62 38.75 -12.11
CA LEU A 18 8.49 38.99 -11.19
C LEU A 18 8.88 38.95 -9.70
N GLY A 19 10.19 38.95 -9.37
CA GLY A 19 10.74 38.98 -8.01
C GLY A 19 11.34 37.63 -7.56
N ASP A 20 12.03 37.59 -6.42
CA ASP A 20 12.69 36.38 -5.87
C ASP A 20 11.68 35.32 -5.40
N TRP A 21 11.07 34.60 -6.34
CA TRP A 21 10.13 33.50 -6.05
C TRP A 21 10.84 32.20 -5.61
N ASN A 22 12.16 32.06 -5.85
CA ASN A 22 12.91 30.83 -5.55
C ASN A 22 13.18 30.58 -4.05
N ASP A 23 13.21 31.64 -3.22
CA ASP A 23 13.52 31.55 -1.77
C ASP A 23 12.29 31.61 -0.86
N ILE A 24 11.10 31.72 -1.44
CA ILE A 24 9.84 31.81 -0.70
C ILE A 24 9.28 30.41 -0.44
N GLN A 25 9.02 30.07 0.83
CA GLN A 25 8.40 28.80 1.22
C GLN A 25 7.12 28.56 0.39
N ARG A 26 6.96 27.37 -0.22
CA ARG A 26 5.85 27.07 -1.15
C ARG A 26 4.45 27.38 -0.60
N ASP A 27 4.26 27.25 0.72
CA ASP A 27 3.02 27.63 1.40
C ASP A 27 2.67 29.12 1.21
N ILE A 28 3.68 29.99 1.22
CA ILE A 28 3.55 31.44 1.00
C ILE A 28 3.23 31.71 -0.48
N GLN A 29 3.88 31.00 -1.41
CA GLN A 29 3.55 31.11 -2.85
C GLN A 29 2.09 30.74 -3.11
N CYS A 30 1.59 29.63 -2.54
CA CYS A 30 0.18 29.25 -2.61
C CYS A 30 -0.75 30.33 -2.03
N GLN A 31 -0.42 30.87 -0.84
CA GLN A 31 -1.22 31.93 -0.21
C GLN A 31 -1.26 33.22 -1.05
N GLN A 32 -0.15 33.59 -1.66
CA GLN A 32 -0.06 34.74 -2.56
C GLN A 32 -0.94 34.52 -3.80
N ILE A 33 -0.87 33.35 -4.43
CA ILE A 33 -1.72 33.02 -5.59
C ILE A 33 -3.21 33.07 -5.21
N LEU A 34 -3.59 32.50 -4.08
CA LEU A 34 -4.97 32.55 -3.59
C LEU A 34 -5.42 33.99 -3.32
N SER A 35 -4.57 34.83 -2.72
CA SER A 35 -4.88 36.25 -2.50
C SER A 35 -5.05 37.02 -3.81
N LEU A 36 -4.23 36.73 -4.82
CA LEU A 36 -4.34 37.32 -6.17
C LEU A 36 -5.65 36.90 -6.84
N HIS A 37 -6.02 35.62 -6.73
CA HIS A 37 -7.27 35.09 -7.25
C HIS A 37 -8.50 35.72 -6.57
N HIS A 38 -8.51 35.83 -5.23
CA HIS A 38 -9.61 36.51 -4.53
C HIS A 38 -9.75 37.98 -4.95
N ARG A 39 -8.61 38.67 -5.14
CA ARG A 39 -8.60 40.06 -5.63
C ARG A 39 -9.08 40.18 -7.07
N SER A 40 -8.73 39.23 -7.95
CA SER A 40 -9.20 39.24 -9.34
C SER A 40 -10.70 38.93 -9.48
N GLN A 41 -11.27 38.14 -8.56
CA GLN A 41 -12.72 37.92 -8.51
C GLN A 41 -13.50 39.17 -8.12
N GLN A 42 -12.93 40.03 -7.27
CA GLN A 42 -13.55 41.30 -6.86
C GLN A 42 -13.45 42.39 -7.94
N VAL A 43 -12.38 42.37 -8.74
CA VAL A 43 -12.13 43.35 -9.82
C VAL A 43 -12.00 42.59 -11.15
N LYS A 44 -13.14 42.34 -11.81
CA LYS A 44 -13.22 41.63 -13.10
C LYS A 44 -12.59 42.46 -14.24
N THR A 45 -11.27 42.40 -14.38
CA THR A 45 -10.55 42.86 -15.57
C THR A 45 -9.83 41.67 -16.21
N GLY A 46 -9.92 41.52 -17.54
CA GLY A 46 -9.34 40.36 -18.24
C GLY A 46 -7.82 40.20 -18.08
N ASN A 47 -7.10 41.27 -17.74
CA ASN A 47 -5.66 41.21 -17.44
C ASN A 47 -5.36 40.51 -16.10
N ASN A 48 -6.23 40.66 -15.10
CA ASN A 48 -6.03 40.01 -13.79
C ASN A 48 -6.19 38.49 -13.90
N THR A 49 -7.15 38.01 -14.72
CA THR A 49 -7.35 36.58 -14.96
C THR A 49 -6.14 35.92 -15.62
N LYS A 50 -5.54 36.58 -16.62
CA LYS A 50 -4.32 36.09 -17.28
C LYS A 50 -3.13 36.04 -16.34
N GLN A 51 -2.96 37.05 -15.48
CA GLN A 51 -1.90 37.06 -14.48
C GLN A 51 -2.05 35.88 -13.50
N VAL A 52 -3.26 35.66 -12.99
CA VAL A 52 -3.56 34.51 -12.11
C VAL A 52 -3.28 33.19 -12.83
N LEU A 53 -3.69 33.05 -14.09
CA LEU A 53 -3.42 31.85 -14.89
C LEU A 53 -1.92 31.56 -14.98
N PHE A 54 -1.12 32.51 -15.51
CA PHE A 54 0.29 32.26 -15.76
C PHE A 54 1.07 32.03 -14.47
N THR A 55 0.82 32.82 -13.42
CA THR A 55 1.48 32.61 -12.12
C THR A 55 1.13 31.24 -11.53
N THR A 56 -0.15 30.83 -11.60
CA THR A 56 -0.58 29.51 -11.12
C THR A 56 0.04 28.37 -11.92
N VAL A 57 0.11 28.51 -13.26
CA VAL A 57 0.71 27.50 -14.14
C VAL A 57 2.22 27.35 -13.90
N VAL A 58 2.95 28.44 -13.67
CA VAL A 58 4.39 28.37 -13.36
C VAL A 58 4.62 27.61 -12.05
N VAL A 59 3.94 27.99 -10.98
CA VAL A 59 4.07 27.33 -9.67
C VAL A 59 3.60 25.87 -9.73
N PHE A 60 2.54 25.59 -10.50
CA PHE A 60 2.08 24.24 -10.78
C PHE A 60 3.17 23.39 -11.44
N LEU A 61 3.75 23.86 -12.56
CA LEU A 61 4.75 23.11 -13.31
C LEU A 61 6.04 22.89 -12.51
N GLU A 62 6.48 23.90 -11.75
CA GLU A 62 7.68 23.80 -10.91
C GLU A 62 7.49 22.77 -9.77
N SER A 63 6.32 22.82 -9.11
CA SER A 63 5.96 21.90 -8.04
C SER A 63 5.76 20.48 -8.58
N LEU A 64 5.11 20.36 -9.73
CA LEU A 64 4.91 19.08 -10.45
C LEU A 64 6.25 18.46 -10.82
N TYR A 65 7.16 19.22 -11.42
CA TYR A 65 8.50 18.75 -11.78
C TYR A 65 9.27 18.27 -10.54
N SER A 66 9.28 19.08 -9.48
CA SER A 66 9.96 18.74 -8.23
C SER A 66 9.39 17.47 -7.57
N TYR A 67 8.07 17.28 -7.63
CA TYR A 67 7.40 16.08 -7.12
C TYR A 67 7.73 14.86 -7.98
N VAL A 68 7.47 14.92 -9.29
CA VAL A 68 7.58 13.76 -10.18
C VAL A 68 9.03 13.31 -10.37
N SER A 69 10.00 14.23 -10.30
CA SER A 69 11.43 13.86 -10.28
C SER A 69 11.82 12.97 -9.09
N SER A 70 11.04 13.01 -8.00
CA SER A 70 11.19 12.09 -6.86
C SER A 70 10.36 10.82 -7.03
N VAL A 71 9.26 10.87 -7.77
CA VAL A 71 8.37 9.72 -8.05
C VAL A 71 8.97 8.77 -9.09
N ASP A 72 9.54 9.29 -10.16
CA ASP A 72 10.13 8.53 -11.27
C ASP A 72 11.51 9.10 -11.63
N PRO A 73 12.53 8.91 -10.77
CA PRO A 73 13.85 9.53 -10.94
C PRO A 73 14.53 9.12 -12.26
N ASP A 74 14.30 7.88 -12.71
CA ASP A 74 14.85 7.32 -13.94
C ASP A 74 14.38 8.07 -15.20
N SER A 75 13.27 8.81 -15.14
CA SER A 75 12.79 9.65 -16.24
C SER A 75 13.50 11.01 -16.33
N PHE A 76 14.34 11.38 -15.36
CA PHE A 76 14.95 12.71 -15.29
C PHE A 76 16.48 12.67 -15.20
N ILE A 77 17.03 11.75 -14.42
CA ILE A 77 18.47 11.68 -14.11
C ILE A 77 19.17 10.63 -15.00
N GLY A 78 18.39 9.82 -15.73
CA GLY A 78 18.90 8.67 -16.47
C GLY A 78 19.26 7.51 -15.54
N SER A 79 19.41 6.30 -16.10
CA SER A 79 19.58 5.04 -15.36
C SER A 79 20.88 4.92 -14.52
N LEU A 80 21.63 6.01 -14.33
CA LEU A 80 22.91 6.04 -13.62
C LEU A 80 22.76 6.33 -12.12
N SER A 81 21.60 6.82 -11.67
CA SER A 81 21.31 6.99 -10.25
C SER A 81 20.52 5.81 -9.70
N SER A 82 20.99 5.18 -8.62
CA SER A 82 20.32 4.07 -7.92
C SER A 82 19.11 4.54 -7.08
N SER A 83 18.41 5.60 -7.49
CA SER A 83 17.31 6.16 -6.70
C SER A 83 16.05 5.33 -6.92
N GLU A 84 15.45 4.83 -5.84
CA GLU A 84 14.18 4.10 -5.94
C GLU A 84 13.01 5.07 -6.15
N PRO A 85 12.00 4.70 -6.98
CA PRO A 85 10.83 5.53 -7.20
C PRO A 85 9.99 5.66 -5.93
N LEU A 86 9.23 6.75 -5.80
CA LEU A 86 8.28 6.94 -4.70
C LEU A 86 6.87 6.48 -5.09
N ILE A 87 6.14 5.97 -4.12
CA ILE A 87 4.75 5.56 -4.26
C ILE A 87 3.88 6.20 -3.18
N LEU A 88 2.74 6.74 -3.61
CA LEU A 88 1.66 7.18 -2.73
C LEU A 88 0.58 6.09 -2.68
N VAL A 89 0.24 5.63 -1.48
CA VAL A 89 -0.79 4.60 -1.23
C VAL A 89 -1.63 4.94 0.00
N GLU A 90 -2.76 4.27 0.20
CA GLU A 90 -3.56 4.39 1.43
C GLU A 90 -2.85 3.75 2.62
N GLY A 91 -2.93 4.42 3.76
CA GLY A 91 -2.48 3.87 5.02
C GLY A 91 -3.53 2.96 5.66
N PHE A 92 -3.07 1.98 6.43
CA PHE A 92 -3.96 1.11 7.20
C PHE A 92 -4.39 1.79 8.50
N LYS A 93 -5.67 1.66 8.86
CA LYS A 93 -6.16 2.11 10.16
C LYS A 93 -5.47 1.33 11.27
N PHE A 94 -4.98 2.04 12.29
CA PHE A 94 -4.49 1.40 13.50
C PHE A 94 -5.70 0.91 14.31
N GLU A 95 -5.76 -0.39 14.60
CA GLU A 95 -6.70 -0.92 15.59
C GLU A 95 -6.15 -0.58 16.97
N SER A 96 -6.44 0.63 17.45
CA SER A 96 -6.12 0.99 18.83
C SER A 96 -6.94 0.11 19.78
N THR A 97 -6.27 -0.60 20.69
CA THR A 97 -6.86 -1.47 21.72
C THR A 97 -7.58 -0.72 22.84
N GLU A 98 -7.85 0.58 22.69
CA GLU A 98 -8.56 1.38 23.68
C GLU A 98 -9.89 1.89 23.12
N ARG A 99 -10.97 1.56 23.83
CA ARG A 99 -12.33 2.03 23.53
C ARG A 99 -12.32 3.56 23.42
N PRO A 100 -12.83 4.16 22.33
CA PRO A 100 -12.91 5.60 22.26
C PRO A 100 -13.93 6.11 23.28
N SER A 101 -13.48 7.02 24.15
CA SER A 101 -14.37 7.84 24.97
C SER A 101 -15.24 8.73 24.06
N PRO A 102 -16.55 8.88 24.33
CA PRO A 102 -17.46 9.56 23.43
C PRO A 102 -17.40 11.07 23.66
N SER A 103 -16.34 11.73 23.20
CA SER A 103 -16.36 13.19 23.05
C SER A 103 -15.19 13.70 22.22
N LYS A 104 -15.43 13.93 20.92
CA LYS A 104 -15.04 15.17 20.22
C LYS A 104 -15.71 15.20 18.85
N LYS A 105 -16.50 16.24 18.65
CA LYS A 105 -17.30 16.50 17.46
C LYS A 105 -16.42 16.56 16.21
N LEU A 106 -16.94 15.91 15.17
CA LEU A 106 -16.53 15.90 13.76
C LEU A 106 -15.99 17.28 13.34
N LYS A 107 -14.68 17.38 13.09
CA LYS A 107 -14.10 18.51 12.34
C LYS A 107 -14.12 18.14 10.86
N SER A 108 -14.65 19.10 10.09
CA SER A 108 -14.65 19.27 8.63
C SER A 108 -13.62 18.44 7.85
N VAL A 109 -14.04 18.00 6.67
CA VAL A 109 -13.27 17.36 5.59
C VAL A 109 -11.98 18.14 5.31
N ILE A 110 -10.93 17.82 6.07
CA ILE A 110 -9.56 18.31 5.84
C ILE A 110 -8.89 17.23 5.00
N ALA A 111 -8.21 17.65 3.94
CA ALA A 111 -7.50 16.76 3.03
C ALA A 111 -6.63 15.73 3.79
N PRO A 112 -6.56 14.47 3.35
CA PRO A 112 -5.93 13.42 4.13
C PRO A 112 -4.45 13.73 4.37
N PRO A 113 -3.93 13.55 5.59
CA PRO A 113 -2.50 13.73 5.84
C PRO A 113 -1.70 12.71 5.05
N ILE A 114 -0.60 13.17 4.42
CA ILE A 114 0.39 12.31 3.78
C ILE A 114 1.50 12.08 4.80
N LEU A 115 1.69 10.84 5.21
CA LEU A 115 2.72 10.41 6.12
C LEU A 115 3.88 9.80 5.33
N SER A 116 5.10 10.01 5.79
CA SER A 116 6.29 9.45 5.14
C SER A 116 7.19 8.81 6.18
N PRO A 117 7.66 7.57 5.93
CA PRO A 117 8.71 6.98 6.74
C PRO A 117 10.00 7.82 6.69
N PRO A 118 10.85 7.74 7.72
CA PRO A 118 12.14 8.44 7.77
C PRO A 118 13.11 8.02 6.66
N CYS A 119 12.89 6.89 5.99
CA CYS A 119 13.71 6.43 4.87
C CYS A 119 13.50 7.27 3.58
N VAL A 120 12.43 8.06 3.50
CA VAL A 120 12.13 8.89 2.33
C VAL A 120 12.95 10.19 2.38
N PRO A 121 13.85 10.43 1.42
CA PRO A 121 14.68 11.63 1.39
C PRO A 121 13.82 12.87 1.12
N LYS A 122 14.05 13.95 1.88
CA LYS A 122 13.34 15.24 1.73
C LYS A 122 11.80 15.11 1.74
N SER A 123 11.27 14.13 2.47
CA SER A 123 9.83 13.80 2.49
C SER A 123 8.92 15.02 2.64
N LYS A 124 9.20 15.91 3.61
CA LYS A 124 8.43 17.15 3.82
C LYS A 124 8.36 18.02 2.56
N THR A 125 9.49 18.20 1.87
CA THR A 125 9.55 18.99 0.64
C THR A 125 8.76 18.32 -0.47
N VAL A 126 8.92 17.01 -0.66
CA VAL A 126 8.19 16.24 -1.69
C VAL A 126 6.67 16.33 -1.46
N THR A 127 6.22 16.13 -0.23
CA THR A 127 4.81 16.27 0.15
C THR A 127 4.30 17.69 -0.09
N GLN A 128 5.09 18.72 0.28
CA GLN A 128 4.74 20.12 0.00
C GLN A 128 4.63 20.40 -1.50
N CYS A 129 5.54 19.89 -2.33
CA CYS A 129 5.46 19.99 -3.79
C CYS A 129 4.16 19.40 -4.31
N PHE A 130 3.81 18.19 -3.86
CA PHE A 130 2.57 17.54 -4.26
C PHE A 130 1.34 18.36 -3.87
N THR A 131 1.23 18.76 -2.59
CA THR A 131 0.09 19.54 -2.11
C THR A 131 -0.03 20.91 -2.80
N THR A 132 1.10 21.55 -3.11
CA THR A 132 1.15 22.81 -3.87
C THR A 132 0.64 22.60 -5.29
N ALA A 133 1.17 21.58 -6.00
CA ALA A 133 0.72 21.23 -7.33
C ALA A 133 -0.78 20.89 -7.38
N PHE A 134 -1.27 20.14 -6.40
CA PHE A 134 -2.69 19.81 -6.25
C PHE A 134 -3.56 21.06 -6.10
N LYS A 135 -3.22 21.96 -5.17
CA LYS A 135 -3.96 23.22 -4.96
C LYS A 135 -3.95 24.11 -6.20
N CYS A 136 -2.81 24.21 -6.90
CA CYS A 136 -2.72 24.95 -8.14
C CYS A 136 -3.58 24.31 -9.24
N TYR A 137 -3.59 22.98 -9.33
CA TYR A 137 -4.46 22.26 -10.26
C TYR A 137 -5.94 22.55 -9.96
N GLU A 138 -6.39 22.40 -8.71
CA GLU A 138 -7.78 22.74 -8.33
C GLU A 138 -8.13 24.20 -8.66
N LEU A 139 -7.20 25.13 -8.44
CA LEU A 139 -7.40 26.54 -8.76
C LEU A 139 -7.58 26.76 -10.27
N LEU A 140 -6.77 26.10 -11.11
CA LEU A 140 -6.86 26.20 -12.57
C LEU A 140 -8.21 25.68 -13.09
N TYR A 141 -8.83 24.73 -12.39
CA TYR A 141 -10.16 24.19 -12.73
C TYR A 141 -11.31 24.84 -11.95
N SER A 142 -11.03 25.83 -11.10
CA SER A 142 -12.05 26.46 -10.24
C SER A 142 -13.06 27.32 -10.99
N THR A 143 -12.68 27.90 -12.13
CA THR A 143 -13.54 28.76 -12.96
C THR A 143 -13.46 28.33 -14.42
N ALA A 144 -14.59 28.46 -15.14
CA ALA A 144 -14.66 28.06 -16.56
C ALA A 144 -13.67 28.84 -17.46
N GLU A 145 -13.35 30.09 -17.11
CA GLU A 145 -12.37 30.90 -17.83
C GLU A 145 -10.95 30.33 -17.70
N LEU A 146 -10.49 30.11 -16.46
CA LEU A 146 -9.17 29.53 -16.19
C LEU A 146 -9.04 28.12 -16.77
N GLN A 147 -10.08 27.30 -16.60
CA GLN A 147 -10.11 25.95 -17.13
C GLN A 147 -9.95 25.94 -18.66
N ARG A 148 -10.71 26.80 -19.36
CA ARG A 148 -10.64 26.91 -20.82
C ARG A 148 -9.24 27.32 -21.29
N GLU A 149 -8.64 28.33 -20.67
CA GLU A 149 -7.30 28.78 -21.06
C GLU A 149 -6.22 27.77 -20.73
N PHE A 150 -6.32 27.11 -19.57
CA PHE A 150 -5.41 26.04 -19.20
C PHE A 150 -5.50 24.85 -20.16
N GLN A 151 -6.70 24.44 -20.58
CA GLN A 151 -6.89 23.38 -21.57
C GLN A 151 -6.26 23.71 -22.93
N VAL A 152 -6.27 24.99 -23.35
CA VAL A 152 -5.57 25.43 -24.57
C VAL A 152 -4.06 25.22 -24.41
N LEU A 153 -3.49 25.57 -23.25
CA LEU A 153 -2.08 25.32 -22.95
C LEU A 153 -1.76 23.82 -22.92
N CYS A 154 -2.58 23.01 -22.25
CA CYS A 154 -2.40 21.56 -22.19
C CYS A 154 -2.35 20.92 -23.59
N LYS A 155 -3.24 21.35 -24.49
CA LYS A 155 -3.26 20.89 -25.89
C LYS A 155 -2.02 21.35 -26.66
N ALA A 156 -1.63 22.61 -26.51
CA ALA A 156 -0.45 23.16 -27.15
C ALA A 156 0.84 22.43 -26.72
N TRP A 157 0.93 22.04 -25.45
CA TRP A 157 2.06 21.29 -24.89
C TRP A 157 1.95 19.77 -25.04
N LYS A 158 0.84 19.27 -25.58
CA LYS A 158 0.52 17.84 -25.67
C LYS A 158 0.69 17.14 -24.33
N LEU A 159 0.16 17.74 -23.27
CA LEU A 159 0.36 17.31 -21.88
C LEU A 159 -0.09 15.87 -21.63
N GLU A 160 -1.06 15.39 -22.41
CA GLU A 160 -1.52 13.98 -22.46
C GLU A 160 -0.42 12.96 -22.79
N THR A 161 0.65 13.39 -23.46
CA THR A 161 1.80 12.52 -23.79
C THR A 161 2.82 12.45 -22.67
N TRP A 162 2.68 13.28 -21.63
CA TRP A 162 3.67 13.36 -20.56
C TRP A 162 3.35 12.32 -19.49
N THR A 163 4.22 11.32 -19.38
CA THR A 163 4.14 10.28 -18.33
C THR A 163 4.09 10.88 -16.92
N TRP A 164 4.70 12.07 -16.73
CA TRP A 164 4.73 12.79 -15.47
C TRP A 164 3.36 13.29 -15.04
N MET A 165 2.57 13.75 -16.02
CA MET A 165 1.19 14.16 -15.77
C MET A 165 0.37 12.96 -15.35
N SER A 166 0.56 11.82 -16.01
CA SER A 166 -0.12 10.57 -15.65
C SER A 166 0.20 10.14 -14.22
N HIS A 167 1.47 10.16 -13.79
CA HIS A 167 1.82 9.81 -12.41
C HIS A 167 1.17 10.75 -11.38
N PHE A 168 1.20 12.06 -11.65
CA PHE A 168 0.56 13.05 -10.78
C PHE A 168 -0.96 12.89 -10.72
N GLN A 169 -1.61 12.64 -11.85
CA GLN A 169 -3.07 12.43 -11.91
C GLN A 169 -3.50 11.20 -11.12
N THR A 170 -2.78 10.08 -11.22
CA THR A 170 -3.05 8.91 -10.39
C THR A 170 -2.93 9.24 -8.89
N ASP A 171 -1.86 9.92 -8.49
CA ASP A 171 -1.63 10.28 -7.09
C ASP A 171 -2.65 11.30 -6.58
N MET A 172 -3.12 12.19 -7.44
CA MET A 172 -4.22 13.11 -7.17
C MET A 172 -5.55 12.38 -6.95
N LEU A 173 -5.90 11.42 -7.82
CA LEU A 173 -7.13 10.64 -7.68
C LEU A 173 -7.10 9.79 -6.41
N LEU A 174 -5.94 9.20 -6.09
CA LEU A 174 -5.69 8.56 -4.80
C LEU A 174 -5.87 9.55 -3.66
N PHE A 175 -5.32 10.76 -3.73
CA PHE A 175 -5.47 11.77 -2.69
C PHE A 175 -6.93 12.17 -2.45
N GLN A 176 -7.71 12.31 -3.53
CA GLN A 176 -9.13 12.62 -3.47
C GLN A 176 -9.99 11.43 -2.99
N GLY A 177 -9.51 10.19 -3.14
CA GLY A 177 -10.27 8.97 -2.84
C GLY A 177 -11.16 8.51 -3.99
N ALA A 178 -10.89 8.99 -5.20
CA ALA A 178 -11.59 8.61 -6.43
C ALA A 178 -11.00 7.30 -7.00
N TYR A 179 -11.18 6.19 -6.27
CA TYR A 179 -10.49 4.93 -6.58
C TYR A 179 -10.89 4.30 -7.92
N ASN A 180 -12.15 4.44 -8.35
CA ASN A 180 -12.58 3.91 -9.66
C ASN A 180 -11.87 4.64 -10.81
N GLU A 181 -11.85 5.97 -10.76
CA GLU A 181 -11.16 6.80 -11.76
C GLU A 181 -9.65 6.53 -11.75
N ALA A 182 -9.05 6.33 -10.57
CA ALA A 182 -7.64 5.98 -10.45
C ALA A 182 -7.31 4.64 -11.13
N VAL A 183 -8.18 3.64 -10.99
CA VAL A 183 -8.02 2.32 -11.63
C VAL A 183 -8.13 2.43 -13.14
N GLU A 184 -9.14 3.13 -13.66
CA GLU A 184 -9.29 3.34 -15.10
C GLU A 184 -8.08 4.06 -15.70
N HIS A 185 -7.60 5.10 -15.01
CA HIS A 185 -6.43 5.86 -15.40
C HIS A 185 -5.16 4.98 -15.42
N LEU A 186 -4.94 4.17 -14.38
CA LEU A 186 -3.81 3.24 -14.29
C LEU A 186 -3.83 2.19 -15.40
N HIS A 187 -4.99 1.61 -15.71
CA HIS A 187 -5.12 0.65 -16.82
C HIS A 187 -4.74 1.27 -18.16
N SER A 188 -5.20 2.50 -18.42
CA SER A 188 -4.96 3.20 -19.69
C SER A 188 -3.47 3.45 -19.99
N PHE A 189 -2.66 3.63 -18.94
CA PHE A 189 -1.25 4.03 -19.06
C PHE A 189 -0.26 2.89 -18.72
N SER A 190 -0.74 1.76 -18.19
CA SER A 190 0.08 0.61 -17.74
C SER A 190 1.02 0.03 -18.81
N SER A 191 0.60 0.02 -20.08
CA SER A 191 1.34 -0.59 -21.20
C SER A 191 2.64 0.13 -21.56
N THR A 192 2.80 1.38 -21.12
CA THR A 192 3.93 2.24 -21.47
C THR A 192 5.00 2.33 -20.38
N MET A 193 4.80 1.66 -19.24
CA MET A 193 5.67 1.76 -18.07
C MET A 193 6.88 0.84 -18.11
N ARG A 194 8.02 1.31 -17.58
CA ARG A 194 9.21 0.49 -17.27
C ARG A 194 8.97 -0.37 -16.03
N ASP A 195 9.80 -1.40 -15.82
CA ASP A 195 9.54 -2.45 -14.83
C ASP A 195 9.35 -1.95 -13.38
N LYS A 196 10.18 -1.02 -12.88
CA LYS A 196 10.00 -0.44 -11.54
C LYS A 196 8.68 0.34 -11.42
N MET A 197 8.23 0.99 -12.49
CA MET A 197 6.97 1.74 -12.53
C MET A 197 5.76 0.82 -12.68
N LYS A 198 5.91 -0.37 -13.28
CA LYS A 198 4.88 -1.41 -13.26
C LYS A 198 4.58 -1.90 -11.85
N ILE A 199 5.62 -2.16 -11.03
CA ILE A 199 5.48 -2.53 -9.61
C ILE A 199 4.69 -1.45 -8.87
N ARG A 200 5.09 -0.18 -9.05
CA ARG A 200 4.38 0.98 -8.48
C ARG A 200 2.90 1.02 -8.90
N SER A 201 2.63 0.89 -10.20
CA SER A 201 1.28 0.90 -10.76
C SER A 201 0.41 -0.23 -10.22
N ASN A 202 0.93 -1.46 -10.19
CA ASN A 202 0.23 -2.63 -9.67
C ASN A 202 -0.12 -2.45 -8.19
N LEU A 203 0.80 -1.87 -7.41
CA LEU A 203 0.57 -1.65 -5.99
C LEU A 203 -0.48 -0.54 -5.73
N GLN A 204 -0.45 0.54 -6.50
CA GLN A 204 -1.50 1.57 -6.45
C GLN A 204 -2.86 1.02 -6.87
N MET A 205 -2.89 0.15 -7.88
CA MET A 205 -4.12 -0.48 -8.34
C MET A 205 -4.65 -1.48 -7.30
N ALA A 206 -3.78 -2.28 -6.67
CA ALA A 206 -4.15 -3.15 -5.55
C ALA A 206 -4.71 -2.33 -4.37
N CYS A 207 -4.09 -1.19 -4.05
CA CYS A 207 -4.59 -0.27 -3.05
C CYS A 207 -6.00 0.26 -3.38
N CYS A 208 -6.25 0.65 -4.64
CA CYS A 208 -7.57 1.10 -5.08
C CYS A 208 -8.61 -0.02 -4.97
N TYR A 209 -8.30 -1.23 -5.45
CA TYR A 209 -9.22 -2.37 -5.36
C TYR A 209 -9.51 -2.79 -3.92
N HIS A 210 -8.55 -2.65 -3.01
CA HIS A 210 -8.77 -2.88 -1.59
C HIS A 210 -9.81 -1.89 -1.02
N CYS A 211 -9.68 -0.61 -1.35
CA CYS A 211 -10.66 0.41 -0.94
C CYS A 211 -12.04 0.22 -1.57
N LEU A 212 -12.10 -0.40 -2.75
CA LEU A 212 -13.35 -0.77 -3.44
C LEU A 212 -13.93 -2.11 -2.95
N GLY A 213 -13.22 -2.85 -2.10
CA GLY A 213 -13.65 -4.17 -1.59
C GLY A 213 -13.45 -5.35 -2.55
N ASN A 214 -12.73 -5.17 -3.67
CA ASN A 214 -12.43 -6.24 -4.63
C ASN A 214 -11.17 -7.03 -4.21
N TYR A 215 -11.30 -7.82 -3.15
CA TYR A 215 -10.20 -8.58 -2.56
C TYR A 215 -9.52 -9.63 -3.47
N PRO A 216 -10.24 -10.34 -4.38
CA PRO A 216 -9.59 -11.25 -5.31
C PRO A 216 -8.58 -10.53 -6.21
N LYS A 217 -8.94 -9.34 -6.72
CA LYS A 217 -8.03 -8.58 -7.59
C LYS A 217 -6.85 -7.98 -6.84
N VAL A 218 -7.05 -7.60 -5.57
CA VAL A 218 -5.95 -7.21 -4.66
C VAL A 218 -4.93 -8.33 -4.57
N CYS A 219 -5.38 -9.55 -4.32
CA CYS A 219 -4.51 -10.71 -4.17
C CYS A 219 -3.68 -10.97 -5.43
N GLU A 220 -4.33 -11.00 -6.61
CA GLU A 220 -3.64 -11.19 -7.90
C GLU A 220 -2.52 -10.15 -8.11
N LEU A 221 -2.84 -8.87 -7.94
CA LEU A 221 -1.90 -7.78 -8.17
C LEU A 221 -0.77 -7.73 -7.15
N VAL A 222 -1.06 -8.01 -5.88
CA VAL A 222 -0.04 -8.09 -4.83
C VAL A 222 0.91 -9.25 -5.12
N LEU A 223 0.40 -10.41 -5.49
CA LEU A 223 1.23 -11.58 -5.78
C LEU A 223 2.09 -11.37 -7.04
N ASP A 224 1.54 -10.74 -8.09
CA ASP A 224 2.31 -10.31 -9.27
C ASP A 224 3.42 -9.32 -8.90
N THR A 225 3.11 -8.37 -8.00
CA THR A 225 4.09 -7.39 -7.50
C THR A 225 5.23 -8.09 -6.76
N ILE A 226 4.91 -9.04 -5.87
CA ILE A 226 5.92 -9.79 -5.11
C ILE A 226 6.80 -10.64 -6.02
N SER A 227 6.23 -11.30 -7.05
CA SER A 227 7.01 -12.05 -8.04
C SER A 227 7.96 -11.17 -8.85
N GLY A 228 7.65 -9.87 -9.01
CA GLY A 228 8.50 -8.90 -9.71
C GLY A 228 9.58 -8.23 -8.86
N LEU A 229 9.55 -8.39 -7.52
CA LEU A 229 10.57 -7.83 -6.63
C LEU A 229 11.84 -8.69 -6.72
N GLN A 230 13.00 -8.05 -6.91
CA GLN A 230 14.29 -8.76 -6.88
C GLN A 230 14.56 -9.29 -5.47
N ASP A 231 15.02 -10.53 -5.33
CA ASP A 231 15.38 -11.12 -4.04
C ASP A 231 16.57 -10.38 -3.42
N SER A 232 16.30 -9.43 -2.52
CA SER A 232 17.35 -8.86 -1.70
C SER A 232 17.66 -9.85 -0.58
N ASN A 233 18.72 -10.64 -0.74
CA ASN A 233 19.28 -11.51 0.31
C ASN A 233 19.73 -10.76 1.60
N GLN A 234 19.49 -9.45 1.70
CA GLN A 234 19.78 -8.65 2.88
C GLN A 234 18.60 -8.70 3.86
N SER A 235 18.62 -9.81 4.60
CA SER A 235 18.21 -9.89 5.99
C SER A 235 18.73 -8.67 6.76
N ASN A 236 17.81 -7.81 7.14
CA ASN A 236 17.63 -7.30 8.49
C ASN A 236 16.25 -6.67 8.47
N ILE A 237 15.31 -7.27 9.23
CA ILE A 237 14.05 -6.61 9.58
C ILE A 237 14.49 -5.34 10.30
N THR A 238 14.60 -4.25 9.54
CA THR A 238 14.92 -2.96 10.11
C THR A 238 13.66 -2.60 10.86
N ASP A 239 13.79 -2.30 12.15
CA ASP A 239 12.70 -1.82 12.99
C ASP A 239 11.79 -0.95 12.15
N GLN A 240 10.59 -1.47 11.86
CA GLN A 240 9.59 -0.76 11.09
C GLN A 240 9.34 0.53 11.86
N SER A 241 9.96 1.62 11.42
CA SER A 241 9.78 2.94 12.01
C SER A 241 8.30 3.21 11.96
N GLN A 242 7.67 3.16 13.13
CA GLN A 242 6.24 3.35 13.26
C GLN A 242 5.92 4.72 12.67
N ILE A 243 5.14 4.72 11.59
CA ILE A 243 4.57 5.95 11.08
C ILE A 243 3.59 6.40 12.16
N ASN A 244 3.92 7.46 12.89
CA ASN A 244 3.03 8.04 13.90
C ASN A 244 1.79 8.60 13.19
N VAL A 245 0.70 7.83 13.20
CA VAL A 245 -0.59 8.25 12.67
C VAL A 245 -1.20 9.26 13.65
N PRO A 246 -1.59 10.46 13.21
CA PRO A 246 -2.28 11.41 14.08
C PRO A 246 -3.57 10.81 14.65
N GLU A 247 -3.72 10.85 15.98
CA GLU A 247 -4.90 10.36 16.68
C GLU A 247 -6.19 10.97 16.13
N GLY A 248 -7.17 10.12 15.80
CA GLY A 248 -8.48 10.53 15.28
C GLY A 248 -8.56 10.72 13.76
N CYS A 249 -7.50 10.44 13.00
CA CYS A 249 -7.55 10.48 11.54
C CYS A 249 -8.12 9.18 10.96
N SER A 250 -9.27 9.25 10.27
CA SER A 250 -9.92 8.07 9.67
C SER A 250 -9.27 7.59 8.38
N ARG A 251 -8.54 8.47 7.68
CA ARG A 251 -7.91 8.23 6.38
C ARG A 251 -6.61 9.02 6.28
N HIS A 252 -5.53 8.34 5.96
CA HIS A 252 -4.22 8.96 5.74
C HIS A 252 -3.53 8.23 4.59
N LEU A 253 -2.67 8.94 3.87
CA LEU A 253 -1.85 8.35 2.82
C LEU A 253 -0.44 8.13 3.31
N VAL A 254 0.24 7.17 2.70
CA VAL A 254 1.64 6.88 2.94
C VAL A 254 2.42 7.11 1.65
N LEU A 255 3.41 7.99 1.72
CA LEU A 255 4.41 8.19 0.67
C LEU A 255 5.67 7.42 1.09
N THR A 256 6.01 6.35 0.37
CA THR A 256 7.17 5.49 0.67
C THR A 256 7.99 5.18 -0.60
N LEU A 257 9.14 4.54 -0.42
CA LEU A 257 10.01 4.09 -1.52
C LEU A 257 9.50 2.76 -2.09
N CYS A 258 9.61 2.60 -3.41
CA CYS A 258 9.38 1.34 -4.11
C CYS A 258 10.54 0.35 -3.90
N LYS A 259 10.94 0.15 -2.65
CA LYS A 259 11.97 -0.81 -2.24
C LYS A 259 11.29 -2.03 -1.64
N GLU A 260 11.85 -3.21 -1.88
CA GLU A 260 11.33 -4.47 -1.33
C GLU A 260 11.10 -4.42 0.19
N SER A 261 12.02 -3.83 0.96
CA SER A 261 11.90 -3.69 2.41
C SER A 261 10.68 -2.88 2.88
N GLU A 262 10.15 -2.00 2.03
CA GLU A 262 8.98 -1.16 2.31
C GLU A 262 7.71 -1.73 1.69
N ILE A 263 7.79 -2.22 0.45
CA ILE A 263 6.66 -2.77 -0.30
C ILE A 263 6.21 -4.09 0.29
N PHE A 264 7.15 -5.00 0.63
CA PHE A 264 6.78 -6.35 1.06
C PHE A 264 5.90 -6.34 2.33
N PRO A 265 6.25 -5.62 3.42
CA PRO A 265 5.34 -5.48 4.57
C PRO A 265 3.97 -4.89 4.21
N TYR A 266 3.94 -3.90 3.30
CA TYR A 266 2.69 -3.29 2.87
C TYR A 266 1.80 -4.29 2.10
N CYS A 267 2.39 -5.12 1.23
CA CYS A 267 1.72 -6.22 0.55
C CYS A 267 1.14 -7.24 1.53
N ILE A 268 1.89 -7.64 2.56
CA ILE A 268 1.39 -8.54 3.61
C ILE A 268 0.18 -7.92 4.32
N LYS A 269 0.26 -6.63 4.69
CA LYS A 269 -0.87 -5.92 5.33
C LYS A 269 -2.11 -5.85 4.43
N LEU A 270 -1.94 -5.63 3.12
CA LEU A 270 -3.05 -5.68 2.15
C LEU A 270 -3.72 -7.07 2.15
N LEU A 271 -2.93 -8.13 2.09
CA LEU A 271 -3.43 -9.51 2.08
C LEU A 271 -4.12 -9.89 3.38
N VAL A 272 -3.51 -9.56 4.53
CA VAL A 272 -4.10 -9.77 5.87
C VAL A 272 -5.42 -9.01 5.99
N SER A 273 -5.46 -7.73 5.60
CA SER A 273 -6.71 -6.96 5.64
C SER A 273 -7.78 -7.56 4.71
N SER A 274 -7.39 -8.01 3.51
CA SER A 274 -8.32 -8.62 2.54
C SER A 274 -8.90 -9.94 3.04
N LEU A 275 -8.06 -10.82 3.59
CA LEU A 275 -8.50 -12.08 4.17
C LEU A 275 -9.34 -11.87 5.44
N LYS A 276 -9.02 -10.85 6.25
CA LYS A 276 -9.76 -10.52 7.46
C LYS A 276 -11.20 -10.16 7.13
N GLU A 277 -11.42 -9.25 6.19
CA GLU A 277 -12.76 -8.83 5.77
C GLU A 277 -13.58 -10.01 5.24
N LYS A 278 -12.95 -10.92 4.48
CA LYS A 278 -13.58 -12.15 4.04
C LYS A 278 -13.95 -13.10 5.18
N ILE A 279 -13.01 -13.37 6.08
CA ILE A 279 -13.24 -14.27 7.23
C ILE A 279 -14.34 -13.71 8.12
N LEU A 280 -14.41 -12.40 8.33
CA LEU A 280 -15.41 -11.75 9.17
C LEU A 280 -16.81 -11.66 8.52
N SER A 281 -16.90 -11.58 7.19
CA SER A 281 -18.17 -11.36 6.47
C SER A 281 -18.99 -12.61 6.14
N GLY A 282 -18.42 -13.82 6.24
CA GLY A 282 -19.10 -15.02 5.73
C GLY A 282 -18.80 -16.33 6.47
N LYS A 283 -19.17 -17.45 5.82
CA LYS A 283 -18.81 -18.79 6.28
C LYS A 283 -17.30 -18.93 6.21
N CYS A 284 -16.70 -19.16 7.37
CA CYS A 284 -15.27 -19.21 7.52
C CYS A 284 -14.72 -20.46 6.80
N ASP A 285 -13.89 -20.24 5.77
CA ASP A 285 -13.16 -21.28 5.07
C ASP A 285 -11.90 -21.62 5.85
N ASP A 286 -11.69 -22.91 6.14
CA ASP A 286 -10.50 -23.43 6.81
C ASP A 286 -9.22 -23.05 6.04
N MET A 287 -9.31 -22.98 4.69
CA MET A 287 -8.20 -22.54 3.85
C MET A 287 -7.82 -21.08 4.12
N ALA A 288 -8.81 -20.18 4.17
CA ALA A 288 -8.58 -18.76 4.44
C ALA A 288 -8.03 -18.54 5.86
N LEU A 289 -8.51 -19.30 6.85
CA LEU A 289 -7.95 -19.29 8.20
C LEU A 289 -6.50 -19.75 8.24
N GLY A 290 -6.17 -20.84 7.54
CA GLY A 290 -4.80 -21.34 7.44
C GLY A 290 -3.85 -20.32 6.81
N HIS A 291 -4.24 -19.74 5.67
CA HIS A 291 -3.50 -18.67 5.00
C HIS A 291 -3.32 -17.45 5.92
N MET A 292 -4.36 -17.05 6.64
CA MET A 292 -4.27 -15.97 7.62
C MET A 292 -3.20 -16.26 8.68
N ILE A 293 -3.20 -17.44 9.29
CA ILE A 293 -2.22 -17.80 10.33
C ILE A 293 -0.78 -17.73 9.80
N ILE A 294 -0.54 -18.19 8.57
CA ILE A 294 0.78 -18.09 7.94
C ILE A 294 1.21 -16.62 7.80
N LEU A 295 0.32 -15.73 7.36
CA LEU A 295 0.66 -14.32 7.16
C LEU A 295 0.88 -13.57 8.49
N LEU A 296 0.12 -13.91 9.54
CA LEU A 296 0.25 -13.26 10.85
C LEU A 296 1.61 -13.50 11.51
N GLN A 297 2.32 -14.56 11.14
CA GLN A 297 3.65 -14.86 11.66
C GLN A 297 4.70 -13.81 11.23
N TYR A 298 4.47 -13.12 10.11
CA TYR A 298 5.43 -12.18 9.50
C TYR A 298 5.79 -11.02 10.42
N ASP A 299 4.77 -10.39 11.02
CA ASP A 299 4.90 -9.21 11.89
C ASP A 299 4.60 -9.57 13.36
N TRP A 300 4.83 -10.83 13.77
CA TRP A 300 4.59 -11.28 15.14
C TRP A 300 5.48 -10.51 16.14
N PRO A 301 4.97 -10.05 17.31
CA PRO A 301 3.64 -10.26 17.89
C PRO A 301 2.63 -9.11 17.63
N LYS A 302 2.83 -8.26 16.61
CA LYS A 302 1.94 -7.08 16.39
C LYS A 302 0.49 -7.45 16.08
N HIS A 303 0.24 -8.68 15.63
CA HIS A 303 -1.09 -9.15 15.24
C HIS A 303 -1.71 -10.16 16.21
N THR A 304 -1.27 -10.18 17.46
CA THR A 304 -1.78 -11.09 18.49
C THR A 304 -3.30 -10.97 18.68
N ASP A 305 -3.88 -9.78 18.65
CA ASP A 305 -5.35 -9.61 18.81
C ASP A 305 -6.14 -10.24 17.66
N LEU A 306 -5.66 -10.09 16.42
CA LEU A 306 -6.29 -10.70 15.25
C LEU A 306 -6.12 -12.22 15.28
N PHE A 307 -4.95 -12.70 15.70
CA PHE A 307 -4.70 -14.13 15.89
C PHE A 307 -5.65 -14.75 16.92
N HIS A 308 -5.86 -14.12 18.08
CA HIS A 308 -6.82 -14.60 19.09
C HIS A 308 -8.25 -14.68 18.53
N GLN A 309 -8.67 -13.70 17.72
CA GLN A 309 -9.96 -13.76 17.05
C GLN A 309 -10.07 -14.96 16.09
N MET A 310 -9.00 -15.28 15.36
CA MET A 310 -8.96 -16.48 14.50
C MET A 310 -9.02 -17.77 15.33
N MET A 311 -8.29 -17.84 16.46
CA MET A 311 -8.32 -19.00 17.35
C MET A 311 -9.72 -19.23 17.95
N GLN A 312 -10.41 -18.16 18.35
CA GLN A 312 -11.80 -18.24 18.82
C GLN A 312 -12.75 -18.77 17.74
N LYS A 313 -12.57 -18.37 16.48
CA LYS A 313 -13.35 -18.89 15.35
C LYS A 313 -13.11 -20.38 15.12
N ILE A 314 -11.85 -20.81 15.11
CA ILE A 314 -11.49 -22.23 14.96
C ILE A 314 -12.09 -23.06 16.10
N LYS A 315 -12.00 -22.56 17.33
CA LYS A 315 -12.60 -23.20 18.50
C LYS A 315 -14.12 -23.32 18.38
N ALA A 316 -14.79 -22.28 17.87
CA ALA A 316 -16.23 -22.30 17.64
C ALA A 316 -16.64 -23.26 16.50
N GLN A 317 -15.81 -23.42 15.45
CA GLN A 317 -16.04 -24.39 14.38
C GLN A 317 -15.82 -25.85 14.85
N GLY A 318 -14.92 -26.07 15.82
CA GLY A 318 -14.63 -27.38 16.38
C GLY A 318 -13.72 -28.26 15.51
N SER A 319 -13.34 -27.80 14.31
CA SER A 319 -12.37 -28.45 13.45
C SER A 319 -11.59 -27.44 12.60
N LEU A 320 -10.38 -27.82 12.18
CA LEU A 320 -9.58 -27.09 11.20
C LEU A 320 -8.87 -28.10 10.30
N THR A 321 -9.09 -28.01 8.99
CA THR A 321 -8.40 -28.83 7.97
C THR A 321 -7.49 -27.94 7.12
N TYR A 322 -6.17 -28.06 7.31
CA TYR A 322 -5.22 -27.21 6.60
C TYR A 322 -3.84 -27.86 6.44
N ASN A 323 -3.57 -28.43 5.26
CA ASN A 323 -2.42 -29.31 5.03
C ASN A 323 -1.07 -28.60 4.91
N PHE A 324 -1.06 -27.27 4.75
CA PHE A 324 0.17 -26.48 4.55
C PHE A 324 0.72 -25.92 5.85
N PHE A 325 0.03 -26.12 6.97
CA PHE A 325 0.37 -25.53 8.26
C PHE A 325 1.84 -25.76 8.64
N PHE A 326 2.25 -27.04 8.71
CA PHE A 326 3.61 -27.42 9.10
C PHE A 326 4.65 -27.21 7.98
N ASN A 327 4.25 -26.73 6.79
CA ASN A 327 5.22 -26.36 5.78
C ASN A 327 5.77 -24.95 6.07
N TYR A 328 4.89 -24.05 6.52
CA TYR A 328 5.18 -22.61 6.56
C TYR A 328 5.07 -21.97 7.95
N VAL A 329 4.59 -22.66 9.00
CA VAL A 329 4.49 -22.08 10.35
C VAL A 329 5.61 -22.61 11.25
N ILE A 330 6.48 -21.68 11.68
CA ILE A 330 7.63 -21.96 12.55
C ILE A 330 7.62 -21.19 13.88
N ASN A 331 6.71 -20.21 14.03
CA ASN A 331 6.62 -19.38 15.22
C ASN A 331 6.13 -20.19 16.43
N ILE A 332 6.89 -20.15 17.52
CA ILE A 332 6.66 -20.99 18.70
C ILE A 332 5.32 -20.67 19.37
N ASP A 333 4.99 -19.40 19.57
CA ASP A 333 3.75 -18.98 20.22
C ASP A 333 2.51 -19.47 19.44
N ILE A 334 2.56 -19.38 18.10
CA ILE A 334 1.49 -19.89 17.23
C ILE A 334 1.37 -21.41 17.32
N LEU A 335 2.50 -22.13 17.36
CA LEU A 335 2.53 -23.59 17.49
C LEU A 335 1.96 -24.05 18.85
N GLU A 336 2.29 -23.34 19.93
CA GLU A 336 1.79 -23.62 21.28
C GLU A 336 0.29 -23.42 21.39
N GLU A 337 -0.25 -22.31 20.89
CA GLU A 337 -1.69 -22.03 20.91
C GLU A 337 -2.50 -23.06 20.11
N LEU A 338 -1.98 -23.53 18.98
CA LEU A 338 -2.62 -24.62 18.23
C LEU A 338 -2.51 -25.97 18.93
N ALA A 339 -1.40 -26.26 19.61
CA ALA A 339 -1.28 -27.45 20.44
C ALA A 339 -2.29 -27.42 21.60
N LEU A 340 -2.53 -26.24 22.19
CA LEU A 340 -3.54 -26.03 23.22
C LEU A 340 -4.94 -26.32 22.69
N LEU A 341 -5.33 -25.82 21.51
CA LEU A 341 -6.66 -26.09 20.92
C LEU A 341 -6.97 -27.59 20.76
N LYS A 342 -5.96 -28.41 20.47
CA LYS A 342 -6.10 -29.87 20.38
C LYS A 342 -6.28 -30.56 21.72
N SER A 343 -5.80 -29.94 22.81
CA SER A 343 -5.87 -30.48 24.16
C SER A 343 -7.30 -30.50 24.71
N THR A 344 -7.51 -31.24 25.80
CA THR A 344 -8.78 -31.25 26.53
C THR A 344 -9.14 -29.89 27.14
N GLU A 345 -8.14 -29.08 27.50
CA GLU A 345 -8.31 -27.77 28.12
C GLU A 345 -8.65 -26.69 27.06
N GLY A 346 -8.11 -26.82 25.85
CA GLY A 346 -8.33 -25.88 24.76
C GLY A 346 -9.61 -26.07 23.94
N GLY A 347 -10.39 -27.11 24.21
CA GLY A 347 -11.68 -27.37 23.55
C GLY A 347 -11.75 -28.62 22.68
N LYS A 348 -10.68 -29.43 22.65
CA LYS A 348 -10.62 -30.72 21.92
C LYS A 348 -10.99 -30.56 20.43
N VAL A 349 -10.47 -29.50 19.81
CA VAL A 349 -10.70 -29.18 18.41
C VAL A 349 -10.06 -30.26 17.52
N SER A 350 -10.79 -30.71 16.49
CA SER A 350 -10.28 -31.66 15.50
C SER A 350 -9.34 -30.97 14.50
N LEU A 351 -8.03 -31.09 14.72
CA LEU A 351 -7.02 -30.49 13.83
C LEU A 351 -6.49 -31.51 12.82
N ASP A 352 -6.78 -31.28 11.55
CA ASP A 352 -6.26 -32.05 10.42
C ASP A 352 -5.25 -31.22 9.61
N ILE A 353 -4.13 -30.92 10.26
CA ILE A 353 -3.11 -29.96 9.79
C ILE A 353 -1.78 -30.60 9.34
N LEU A 354 -1.73 -31.94 9.30
CA LEU A 354 -0.55 -32.65 8.82
C LEU A 354 -0.42 -32.52 7.29
N PRO A 355 0.81 -32.51 6.74
CA PRO A 355 1.01 -32.54 5.29
C PRO A 355 0.37 -33.78 4.67
N THR A 356 -0.16 -33.65 3.45
CA THR A 356 -0.79 -34.76 2.71
C THR A 356 0.14 -35.97 2.57
N SER A 357 1.44 -35.76 2.40
CA SER A 357 2.45 -36.82 2.34
C SER A 357 2.52 -37.61 3.66
N THR A 358 2.48 -36.93 4.80
CA THR A 358 2.44 -37.56 6.13
C THR A 358 1.13 -38.30 6.35
N LYS A 359 0.00 -37.77 5.86
CA LYS A 359 -1.30 -38.47 5.91
C LYS A 359 -1.29 -39.77 5.13
N ILE A 360 -0.74 -39.77 3.91
CA ILE A 360 -0.65 -40.98 3.07
C ILE A 360 0.20 -42.06 3.76
N ILE A 361 1.32 -41.68 4.37
CA ILE A 361 2.19 -42.62 5.11
C ILE A 361 1.48 -43.17 6.35
N ALA A 362 0.80 -42.31 7.12
CA ALA A 362 0.01 -42.72 8.28
C ALA A 362 -1.14 -43.67 7.87
N GLN A 363 -1.80 -43.38 6.74
CA GLN A 363 -2.84 -44.22 6.15
C GLN A 363 -2.29 -45.57 5.67
N GLN A 364 -1.09 -45.63 5.11
CA GLN A 364 -0.44 -46.89 4.72
C GLN A 364 -0.05 -47.77 5.92
N ARG A 365 0.18 -47.17 7.10
CA ARG A 365 0.37 -47.91 8.37
C ARG A 365 -0.95 -48.45 8.96
N THR A 366 -2.10 -48.20 8.30
CA THR A 366 -3.46 -48.53 8.78
C THR A 366 -3.82 -49.99 8.56
N VAL A 367 -3.11 -50.91 9.22
CA VAL A 367 -3.63 -52.27 9.46
C VAL A 367 -3.07 -52.75 10.80
N THR A 368 -3.59 -52.26 11.92
CA THR A 368 -3.68 -52.95 13.25
C THR A 368 -4.07 -51.97 14.37
N ARG A 369 -4.63 -52.52 15.46
CA ARG A 369 -5.18 -51.82 16.63
C ARG A 369 -4.12 -50.96 17.35
N GLY A 370 -3.90 -49.73 16.89
CA GLY A 370 -3.01 -48.75 17.54
C GLY A 370 -3.09 -47.31 16.99
N VAL A 371 -3.99 -47.06 16.05
CA VAL A 371 -4.01 -45.88 15.16
C VAL A 371 -4.03 -44.54 15.89
N ASN A 372 -4.81 -44.40 16.97
CA ASN A 372 -4.93 -43.13 17.69
C ASN A 372 -3.67 -42.75 18.50
N LYS A 373 -2.81 -43.72 18.86
CA LYS A 373 -1.54 -43.44 19.53
C LYS A 373 -0.50 -42.92 18.54
N GLY A 374 -0.42 -43.54 17.36
CA GLY A 374 0.48 -43.12 16.28
C GLY A 374 0.22 -41.70 15.79
N VAL A 375 -1.06 -41.31 15.59
CA VAL A 375 -1.41 -39.96 15.14
C VAL A 375 -1.03 -38.87 16.16
N LYS A 376 -1.12 -39.17 17.46
CA LYS A 376 -0.67 -38.23 18.52
C LYS A 376 0.85 -38.09 18.54
N GLU A 377 1.56 -39.18 18.32
CA GLU A 377 3.02 -39.22 18.30
C GLU A 377 3.59 -38.54 17.05
N ASP A 378 3.00 -38.78 15.87
CA ASP A 378 3.34 -38.10 14.61
C ASP A 378 3.10 -36.59 14.70
N PHE A 379 2.01 -36.17 15.33
CA PHE A 379 1.74 -34.75 15.59
C PHE A 379 2.80 -34.11 16.49
N LYS A 380 3.14 -34.78 17.61
CA LYS A 380 4.17 -34.29 18.53
C LYS A 380 5.53 -34.19 17.82
N MET A 381 5.94 -35.22 17.09
CA MET A 381 7.20 -35.21 16.33
C MET A 381 7.22 -34.11 15.25
N THR A 382 6.08 -33.83 14.62
CA THR A 382 6.00 -32.76 13.61
C THR A 382 6.11 -31.38 14.25
N ILE A 383 5.50 -31.15 15.42
CA ILE A 383 5.70 -29.92 16.20
C ILE A 383 7.17 -29.78 16.60
N GLU A 384 7.78 -30.81 17.16
CA GLU A 384 9.20 -30.77 17.55
C GLU A 384 10.10 -30.47 16.35
N LYS A 385 9.75 -30.96 15.15
CA LYS A 385 10.45 -30.62 13.91
C LYS A 385 10.28 -29.15 13.54
N GLN A 386 9.09 -28.56 13.67
CA GLN A 386 8.90 -27.13 13.40
C GLN A 386 9.58 -26.23 14.42
N VAL A 387 9.58 -26.60 15.70
CA VAL A 387 10.28 -25.84 16.74
C VAL A 387 11.78 -25.78 16.45
N LYS A 388 12.38 -26.84 15.88
CA LYS A 388 13.78 -26.82 15.42
C LYS A 388 14.05 -25.85 14.26
N ARG A 389 13.00 -25.43 13.55
CA ARG A 389 13.07 -24.48 12.43
C ARG A 389 12.82 -23.04 12.89
N CYS A 390 12.64 -22.77 14.19
CA CYS A 390 12.26 -21.44 14.69
C CYS A 390 13.28 -20.33 14.36
N GLU A 391 14.53 -20.68 14.08
CA GLU A 391 15.61 -19.76 13.67
C GLU A 391 15.62 -19.49 12.15
N GLU A 392 14.79 -20.18 11.36
CA GLU A 392 14.68 -19.92 9.92
C GLU A 392 14.14 -18.51 9.65
N ASN A 393 14.52 -17.97 8.48
CA ASN A 393 14.09 -16.64 8.09
C ASN A 393 12.59 -16.64 7.70
N VAL A 394 11.76 -16.10 8.60
CA VAL A 394 10.31 -15.95 8.41
C VAL A 394 9.96 -15.15 7.15
N TYR A 395 10.73 -14.09 6.84
CA TYR A 395 10.53 -13.30 5.62
C TYR A 395 10.61 -14.19 4.37
N GLN A 396 11.67 -15.00 4.27
CA GLN A 396 11.85 -15.88 3.13
C GLN A 396 10.79 -16.98 3.09
N LEU A 397 10.41 -17.52 4.24
CA LEU A 397 9.38 -18.56 4.34
C LEU A 397 8.02 -18.07 3.86
N VAL A 398 7.60 -16.88 4.30
CA VAL A 398 6.34 -16.23 3.88
C VAL A 398 6.42 -15.85 2.40
N ARG A 399 7.56 -15.36 1.92
CA ARG A 399 7.77 -15.07 0.50
C ARG A 399 7.62 -16.32 -0.38
N THR A 400 8.26 -17.43 0.01
CA THR A 400 8.13 -18.72 -0.67
C THR A 400 6.67 -19.18 -0.71
N PHE A 401 5.96 -19.11 0.42
CA PHE A 401 4.53 -19.42 0.49
C PHE A 401 3.69 -18.60 -0.52
N LEU A 402 3.91 -17.29 -0.58
CA LEU A 402 3.16 -16.41 -1.49
C LEU A 402 3.41 -16.72 -2.97
N ILE A 403 4.63 -17.16 -3.31
CA ILE A 403 5.01 -17.49 -4.69
C ILE A 403 4.48 -18.88 -5.06
N GLU A 404 4.71 -19.90 -4.22
CA GLU A 404 4.36 -21.30 -4.50
C GLU A 404 2.84 -21.54 -4.46
N GLU A 405 2.14 -20.95 -3.49
CA GLU A 405 0.73 -21.22 -3.23
C GLU A 405 -0.20 -20.11 -3.77
N LYS A 406 0.30 -19.32 -4.74
CA LYS A 406 -0.41 -18.16 -5.34
C LYS A 406 -1.85 -18.47 -5.77
N LEU A 407 -2.06 -19.60 -6.46
CA LEU A 407 -3.38 -19.97 -6.98
C LEU A 407 -4.37 -20.27 -5.85
N LEU A 408 -3.92 -20.96 -4.80
CA LEU A 408 -4.75 -21.29 -3.64
C LEU A 408 -5.11 -20.04 -2.84
N LEU A 409 -4.21 -19.08 -2.74
CA LEU A 409 -4.48 -17.78 -2.11
C LEU A 409 -5.59 -17.02 -2.85
N ILE A 410 -5.52 -16.94 -4.18
CA ILE A 410 -6.55 -16.28 -5.00
C ILE A 410 -7.89 -17.00 -4.88
N GLU A 411 -7.88 -18.33 -4.94
CA GLU A 411 -9.09 -19.16 -4.78
C GLU A 411 -9.72 -18.94 -3.40
N SER A 412 -8.90 -18.89 -2.34
CA SER A 412 -9.36 -18.64 -0.97
C SER A 412 -9.95 -17.25 -0.76
N LEU A 413 -9.77 -16.30 -1.69
CA LEU A 413 -10.41 -14.97 -1.69
C LEU A 413 -11.60 -14.87 -2.64
N THR A 414 -11.72 -15.78 -3.61
CA THR A 414 -12.82 -15.80 -4.59
C THR A 414 -14.04 -16.60 -4.12
N LYS A 415 -13.84 -17.72 -3.40
CA LYS A 415 -14.90 -18.64 -2.94
C LYS A 415 -15.68 -18.14 -1.74
#